data_AF-A0A3S1SKG4-F1
#
_entry.id   AF-A0A3S1SKG4-F1
#
_cell.length_a   1.000
_cell.length_b   1.000
_cell.length_c   1.000
_cell.angle_alpha   90.00
_cell.angle_beta   90.00
_cell.angle_gamma   90.00
#
_symmetry.space_group_name_H-M   'P 1'
#
loop_
_entity.id
_entity.type
_entity.pdbx_description
1 polymer ?
#
loop_
_entity_poly.entity_id
_entity_poly.type
_entity_poly.pdbx_seq_one_letter_code
_entity_poly.pdbx_strand_id
1 'polypeptide(L)' 'MAEKTYICRVDEIETGTPYIVKIRSLSVGVFRIGDSFHALLNVCPHRGAPLCEGPQ' A
#
# COMPACT_ATOMS: atom_id res chain seq x y z
N MET A 1 18.15 12.25 -3.63
CA MET A 1 17.16 12.88 -2.73
C MET A 1 15.85 12.12 -2.92
N ALA A 2 15.12 11.82 -1.85
CA ALA A 2 13.85 11.10 -2.00
C ALA A 2 12.80 12.00 -2.66
N GLU A 3 12.19 11.52 -3.74
CA GLU A 3 11.10 12.20 -4.44
C GLU A 3 9.77 11.81 -3.79
N LYS A 4 8.92 12.80 -3.49
CA LYS A 4 7.60 12.57 -2.90
C LYS A 4 6.57 12.38 -4.00
N THR A 5 5.75 11.34 -3.90
CA THR A 5 4.59 11.11 -4.79
C THR A 5 3.31 11.23 -3.96
N TYR A 6 2.36 12.05 -4.40
CA TYR A 6 1.03 12.12 -3.80
C TYR A 6 0.17 10.96 -4.31
N ILE A 7 -0.48 10.24 -3.41
CA ILE A 7 -1.21 8.99 -3.72
C ILE A 7 -2.71 9.22 -3.75
N CYS A 8 -3.28 9.61 -2.62
CA CYS A 8 -4.71 9.84 -2.44
C CYS A 8 -4.92 10.77 -1.24
N ARG A 9 -6.17 11.14 -0.98
CA ARG A 9 -6.57 11.82 0.25
C ARG A 9 -6.69 10.81 1.40
N VAL A 10 -6.64 11.34 2.62
CA VAL A 10 -6.70 10.55 3.87
C VAL A 10 -8.05 9.84 4.05
N ASP A 11 -9.13 10.46 3.59
CA ASP A 11 -10.50 9.95 3.67
C ASP A 11 -10.81 8.85 2.63
N GLU A 12 -9.92 8.65 1.65
CA GLU A 12 -10.05 7.57 0.65
C GLU A 12 -9.48 6.23 1.15
N ILE A 13 -8.81 6.21 2.31
CA ILE A 13 -8.23 5.00 2.90
C ILE A 13 -9.10 4.55 4.08
N GLU A 14 -9.85 3.49 3.84
CA GLU A 14 -10.65 2.81 4.85
C GLU A 14 -9.77 2.03 5.84
N THR A 15 -10.21 1.93 7.09
CA THR A 15 -9.54 1.08 8.08
C THR A 15 -9.86 -0.38 7.81
N GLY A 16 -8.84 -1.24 7.86
CA GLY A 16 -9.01 -2.69 7.73
C GLY A 16 -8.93 -3.22 6.29
N THR A 17 -8.89 -2.34 5.28
CA THR A 17 -8.65 -2.70 3.89
C THR A 17 -7.38 -2.01 3.37
N PRO A 18 -6.62 -2.69 2.48
CA PRO A 18 -5.45 -2.09 1.84
C PRO A 18 -5.87 -1.16 0.71
N TYR A 19 -5.31 0.05 0.69
CA TYR A 19 -5.36 0.91 -0.49
C TYR A 19 -4.14 0.60 -1.38
N ILE A 20 -4.36 -0.10 -2.50
CA ILE A 20 -3.27 -0.55 -3.39
C ILE A 20 -3.09 0.45 -4.53
N VAL A 21 -1.88 0.96 -4.68
CA VAL A 21 -1.50 1.92 -5.73
C VAL A 21 -0.23 1.49 -6.47
N LYS A 22 -0.13 1.87 -7.74
CA LYS A 22 1.09 1.69 -8.53
C LYS A 22 1.86 3.01 -8.63
N ILE A 23 3.09 3.02 -8.15
CA ILE A 23 4.04 4.14 -8.23
C ILE A 23 5.17 3.72 -9.17
N ARG A 24 5.15 4.22 -10.41
CA ARG A 24 6.07 3.79 -11.48
C ARG A 24 6.00 2.26 -11.68
N SER A 25 7.06 1.53 -11.35
CA SER A 25 7.12 0.06 -11.42
C SER A 25 6.77 -0.63 -10.10
N LEU A 26 6.59 0.12 -9.01
CA LEU A 26 6.33 -0.43 -7.68
C LEU A 26 4.82 -0.51 -7.42
N SER A 27 4.34 -1.67 -7.01
CA SER A 27 3.01 -1.83 -6.42
C SER A 27 3.15 -1.68 -4.91
N VAL A 28 2.33 -0.84 -4.28
CA VAL A 28 2.41 -0.47 -2.86
C VAL A 28 1.02 -0.53 -2.25
N GLY A 29 0.89 -1.24 -1.12
CA GLY A 29 -0.29 -1.17 -0.27
C GLY A 29 -0.12 -0.12 0.82
N VAL A 30 -1.11 0.74 0.99
CA VAL A 30 -1.21 1.69 2.10
C VAL A 30 -2.28 1.21 3.07
N PHE A 31 -1.94 1.18 4.36
CA PHE A 31 -2.78 0.67 5.43
C PHE A 31 -3.02 1.77 6.46
N ARG A 32 -4.29 1.98 6.81
CA ARG A 32 -4.68 2.78 7.97
C ARG A 32 -4.81 1.87 9.19
N ILE A 33 -3.95 2.08 10.19
CA ILE A 33 -3.94 1.34 11.45
C ILE A 33 -4.14 2.35 12.58
N GLY A 34 -5.35 2.39 13.13
CA GLY A 34 -5.77 3.47 14.02
C GLY A 34 -5.73 4.83 13.30
N ASP A 35 -4.95 5.76 13.87
CA ASP A 35 -4.75 7.10 13.31
C ASP A 35 -3.48 7.23 12.45
N SER A 36 -2.76 6.12 12.23
CA SER A 36 -1.48 6.10 11.49
C SER A 36 -1.61 5.42 10.13
N PHE A 37 -0.74 5.85 9.20
CA PHE A 37 -0.64 5.31 7.85
C PHE A 37 0.70 4.63 7.63
N HIS A 38 0.65 3.42 7.07
CA HIS A 38 1.82 2.60 6.78
C HIS A 38 1.81 2.17 5.32
N ALA A 39 2.97 2.14 4.68
CA ALA A 39 3.10 1.69 3.29
C ALA A 39 4.04 0.48 3.20
N LEU A 40 3.67 -0.49 2.39
CA LEU A 40 4.42 -1.71 2.14
C LEU A 40 4.44 -2.01 0.65
N LEU A 41 5.53 -2.56 0.12
CA LEU A 41 5.53 -3.12 -1.22
C LEU A 41 4.51 -4.27 -1.31
N ASN A 42 3.67 -4.24 -2.33
CA ASN A 42 2.71 -5.30 -2.66
C ASN A 42 3.43 -6.45 -3.38
N VAL A 43 4.46 -7.01 -2.74
CA VAL A 43 5.21 -8.16 -3.22
C VAL A 43 5.66 -9.00 -2.01
N CYS A 44 5.29 -10.26 -2.01
CA CYS A 44 5.68 -11.18 -0.95
C CYS A 44 7.18 -11.52 -1.11
N PRO A 45 8.03 -11.27 -0.10
CA PRO A 45 9.47 -11.48 -0.23
C PRO A 45 9.87 -12.94 -0.43
N HIS A 46 8.97 -13.88 -0.11
CA HIS A 46 9.21 -15.32 -0.26
C HIS A 46 8.98 -15.82 -1.69
N ARG A 47 7.88 -15.42 -2.35
CA ARG A 47 7.47 -15.98 -3.66
C ARG A 47 6.97 -14.97 -4.69
N GLY A 48 6.98 -13.67 -4.38
CA GLY A 48 6.60 -12.62 -5.34
C GLY A 48 5.09 -12.43 -5.57
N ALA A 49 4.23 -13.14 -4.81
CA ALA A 49 2.78 -12.96 -4.86
C ALA A 49 2.34 -11.56 -4.37
N PRO A 50 1.14 -11.07 -4.75
CA PRO A 50 0.64 -9.77 -4.31
C PRO A 50 0.28 -9.81 -2.80
N LEU A 51 1.24 -9.41 -1.97
CA LEU A 51 1.16 -9.51 -0.51
C LEU A 51 0.00 -8.69 0.09
N CYS A 52 -0.30 -7.53 -0.48
CA CYS A 52 -1.32 -6.62 0.03
C CYS A 52 -2.74 -7.01 -0.42
N GLU A 53 -2.92 -7.97 -1.34
CA GLU A 53 -4.25 -8.38 -1.80
C GLU A 53 -4.91 -9.41 -0.86
N GLY A 54 -4.15 -9.98 0.06
CA GLY A 54 -4.64 -11.01 0.98
C GLY A 54 -4.90 -12.36 0.30
N PRO A 55 -5.53 -13.31 1.01
CA PRO A 55 -5.94 -14.58 0.42
C PRO A 55 -7.07 -14.39 -0.60
N GLN A 56 -7.02 -15.13 -1.71
CA GLN A 56 -8.10 -15.22 -2.70
C GLN A 56 -9.08 -16.34 -2.37
#